data_AF-A0A4R0JZY7-F1
#
_entry.id   AF-A0A4R0JZY7-F1
#
_cell.length_a   1.000
_cell.length_b   1.000
_cell.length_c   1.000
_cell.angle_alpha   90.00
_cell.angle_beta   90.00
_cell.angle_gamma   90.00
#
_symmetry.space_group_name_H-M   'P 1'
#
loop_
_entity.id
_entity.type
_entity.pdbx_description
1 polymer ?
#
loop_
_entity_poly.entity_id
_entity_poly.type
_entity_poly.pdbx_seq_one_letter_code
_entity_poly.pdbx_strand_id
1 'polypeptide(L)'
;MIIVREIDPADLALFDEWYDALRTGVVAGREAALVVGREALGFSLRTPGPLKRRIAVGAFEDDRVLGTMLFEYRLTDNLDTVEVEIDVPPQHRRRGIGTALWHWAVTRAAQLGRTIFQSEIGVPGESSPGSAFAERLGFTVEHVEDHLVVPLPYDEGRLDELRWSAGTLDGYRLTSWAGVCPPEHQQAYADLHTAMDEDVPTGGMTREVVPWTVEKLQASEQRVGRNYLALVTMAHTLSGAPAGYTLIYLPRADAEHAQQDDTLVLREHRGHNLGTHLKLANLDQLAKHRTTQRFLHTWTALSNAPMQKVNARFGFRSVEQNREVELTCPRLRPAARALVVDPDDRILLVRFEFDDGPLWTTPGGGLEADETLIEGLRRELREEIGLETPDDPPHLWHQEVVAEGHATGYDGVLNDIFLIRTGPFTVGGTLTEIELQAENLHGHRWWTLGELQSAEDRFAPRSLPSLVESVLRNGPPTTPLALGL
;
A
#
# COMPACT_ATOMS: atom_id res chain seq x y z
N MET A 1 -2.21 11.62 -21.66
CA MET A 1 -1.36 10.42 -21.42
C MET A 1 -1.14 10.35 -19.93
N ILE A 2 -1.14 9.16 -19.35
CA ILE A 2 -1.00 8.99 -17.91
C ILE A 2 0.44 8.69 -17.55
N ILE A 3 1.00 9.52 -16.67
CA ILE A 3 2.37 9.41 -16.14
C ILE A 3 2.26 9.08 -14.65
N VAL A 4 3.05 8.13 -14.16
CA VAL A 4 3.04 7.75 -12.74
C VAL A 4 4.38 8.12 -12.12
N ARG A 5 4.34 8.90 -11.05
CA ARG A 5 5.55 9.36 -10.34
C ARG A 5 5.31 9.54 -8.85
N GLU A 6 6.39 9.53 -8.09
CA GLU A 6 6.37 9.85 -6.67
C GLU A 6 5.95 11.31 -6.44
N ILE A 7 5.28 11.54 -5.32
CA ILE A 7 4.90 12.86 -4.83
C ILE A 7 5.94 13.27 -3.79
N ASP A 8 6.62 14.39 -4.01
CA ASP A 8 7.41 15.02 -2.95
C ASP A 8 6.45 15.61 -1.91
N PRO A 9 6.40 15.07 -0.67
CA PRO A 9 5.50 15.58 0.35
C PRO A 9 5.93 16.95 0.90
N ALA A 10 7.09 17.48 0.50
CA ALA A 10 7.52 18.86 0.77
C ALA A 10 6.91 19.88 -0.21
N ASP A 11 6.49 19.46 -1.41
CA ASP A 11 5.64 20.27 -2.28
C ASP A 11 4.21 20.27 -1.74
N LEU A 12 3.89 21.27 -0.92
CA LEU A 12 2.60 21.35 -0.23
C LEU A 12 1.42 21.48 -1.19
N ALA A 13 1.59 22.18 -2.32
CA ALA A 13 0.50 22.37 -3.28
C ALA A 13 0.16 21.05 -3.98
N LEU A 14 1.20 20.35 -4.44
CA LEU A 14 1.02 19.05 -5.06
C LEU A 14 0.52 17.99 -4.07
N PHE A 15 1.06 17.97 -2.85
CA PHE A 15 0.58 17.09 -1.79
C PHE A 15 -0.90 17.34 -1.47
N ASP A 16 -1.33 18.61 -1.46
CA ASP A 16 -2.71 18.96 -1.19
C ASP A 16 -3.67 18.48 -2.28
N GLU A 17 -3.29 18.64 -3.55
CA GLU A 17 -4.04 18.11 -4.69
C GLU A 17 -4.12 16.58 -4.65
N TRP A 18 -2.99 15.92 -4.39
CA TRP A 18 -2.92 14.48 -4.23
C TRP A 18 -3.82 14.00 -3.09
N TYR A 19 -3.77 14.65 -1.92
CA TYR A 19 -4.61 14.27 -0.79
C TYR A 19 -6.10 14.43 -1.09
N ASP A 20 -6.50 15.48 -1.81
CA ASP A 20 -7.90 15.67 -2.21
C ASP A 20 -8.38 14.59 -3.18
N ALA A 21 -7.53 14.17 -4.12
CA ALA A 21 -7.81 13.05 -5.01
C ALA A 21 -7.93 11.73 -4.24
N LEU A 22 -7.01 11.44 -3.31
CA LEU A 22 -7.06 10.28 -2.43
C LEU A 22 -8.37 10.27 -1.64
N ARG A 23 -8.67 11.35 -0.91
CA ARG A 23 -9.89 11.44 -0.10
C ARG A 23 -11.14 11.25 -0.95
N THR A 24 -11.19 11.84 -2.14
CA THR A 24 -12.31 11.68 -3.08
C THR A 24 -12.46 10.23 -3.55
N GLY A 25 -11.35 9.53 -3.79
CA GLY A 25 -11.35 8.11 -4.13
C GLY A 25 -11.86 7.23 -2.99
N VAL A 26 -11.27 7.40 -1.80
CA VAL A 26 -11.54 6.58 -0.60
C VAL A 26 -12.99 6.68 -0.17
N VAL A 27 -13.57 7.89 -0.08
CA VAL A 27 -14.92 8.08 0.49
C VAL A 27 -16.06 7.78 -0.49
N ALA A 28 -15.76 7.66 -1.79
CA ALA A 28 -16.79 7.59 -2.82
C ALA A 28 -17.65 6.32 -2.70
N GLY A 29 -18.92 6.52 -2.37
CA GLY A 29 -19.91 5.45 -2.25
C GLY A 29 -19.90 4.73 -0.91
N ARG A 30 -19.14 5.21 0.08
CA ARG A 30 -19.06 4.65 1.44
C ARG A 30 -19.75 5.58 2.44
N GLU A 31 -20.59 5.03 3.31
CA GLU A 31 -21.37 5.82 4.26
C GLU A 31 -20.51 6.49 5.34
N ALA A 32 -19.56 5.73 5.88
CA ALA A 32 -18.79 6.14 7.06
C ALA A 32 -17.29 5.86 6.88
N ALA A 33 -16.77 6.08 5.67
CA ALA A 33 -15.35 5.88 5.38
C ALA A 33 -14.47 6.73 6.29
N LEU A 34 -13.48 6.08 6.89
CA LEU A 34 -12.43 6.75 7.65
C LEU A 34 -11.23 7.00 6.74
N VAL A 35 -10.71 8.22 6.79
CA VAL A 35 -9.55 8.64 6.01
C VAL A 35 -8.59 9.30 6.98
N VAL A 36 -7.32 8.90 6.92
CA VAL A 36 -6.26 9.56 7.71
C VAL A 36 -6.27 11.07 7.43
N GLY A 37 -6.20 11.87 8.50
CA GLY A 37 -6.22 13.33 8.36
C GLY A 37 -5.03 13.85 7.57
N ARG A 38 -5.26 14.88 6.74
CA ARG A 38 -4.25 15.51 5.85
C ARG A 38 -2.94 15.82 6.56
N GLU A 39 -3.03 16.49 7.71
CA GLU A 39 -1.86 16.88 8.50
C GLU A 39 -1.08 15.65 9.01
N ALA A 40 -1.79 14.65 9.53
CA ALA A 40 -1.21 13.42 10.05
C ALA A 40 -0.50 12.61 8.95
N LEU A 41 -1.13 12.48 7.78
CA LEU A 41 -0.53 11.78 6.64
C LEU A 41 0.67 12.55 6.10
N GLY A 42 0.54 13.87 5.90
CA GLY A 42 1.64 14.71 5.43
C GLY A 42 2.84 14.69 6.39
N PHE A 43 2.60 14.75 7.70
CA PHE A 43 3.65 14.58 8.71
C PHE A 43 4.32 13.21 8.61
N SER A 44 3.53 12.13 8.47
CA SER A 44 4.07 10.77 8.34
C SER A 44 4.96 10.59 7.11
N LEU A 45 4.64 11.26 6.00
CA LEU A 45 5.42 11.18 4.76
C LEU A 45 6.71 12.01 4.85
N ARG A 46 6.64 13.22 5.46
CA ARG A 46 7.82 14.09 5.65
C ARG A 46 8.75 13.68 6.78
N THR A 47 8.30 12.83 7.70
CA THR A 47 9.08 12.40 8.87
C THR A 47 9.03 10.88 9.01
N PRO A 48 9.70 10.14 8.10
CA PRO A 48 9.69 8.68 8.11
C PRO A 48 10.35 8.13 9.40
N GLY A 49 9.68 7.17 10.04
CA GLY A 49 10.18 6.49 11.23
C GLY A 49 11.13 5.32 10.90
N PRO A 50 11.75 4.66 11.89
CA PRO A 50 12.73 3.60 11.64
C PRO A 50 12.13 2.24 11.25
N LEU A 51 10.80 2.05 11.42
CA LEU A 51 10.15 0.74 11.27
C LEU A 51 9.60 0.47 9.88
N LYS A 52 9.29 1.53 9.13
CA LYS A 52 8.65 1.44 7.81
C LYS A 52 8.94 2.66 6.95
N ARG A 53 8.68 2.53 5.66
CA ARG A 53 8.67 3.63 4.68
C ARG A 53 7.30 3.72 4.04
N ARG A 54 6.94 4.93 3.63
CA ARG A 54 5.73 5.26 2.89
C ARG A 54 6.11 6.15 1.73
N ILE A 55 5.58 5.83 0.55
CA ILE A 55 5.77 6.60 -0.67
C ILE A 55 4.38 7.01 -1.16
N ALA A 56 4.16 8.30 -1.31
CA ALA A 56 2.98 8.82 -1.98
C ALA A 56 3.26 8.85 -3.48
N VAL A 57 2.34 8.29 -4.28
CA VAL A 57 2.50 8.16 -5.73
C VAL A 57 1.26 8.73 -6.41
N GLY A 58 1.45 9.52 -7.46
CA GLY A 58 0.38 10.11 -8.25
C GLY A 58 0.37 9.57 -9.68
N ALA A 59 -0.83 9.41 -10.24
CA ALA A 59 -1.04 9.26 -11.66
C ALA A 59 -1.54 10.58 -12.25
N PHE A 60 -0.80 11.09 -13.22
CA PHE A 60 -0.93 12.43 -13.78
C PHE A 60 -1.39 12.39 -15.21
N GLU A 61 -2.22 13.34 -15.60
CA GLU A 61 -2.38 13.72 -17.00
C GLU A 61 -2.05 15.21 -17.10
N ASP A 62 -1.02 15.51 -17.88
CA ASP A 62 -0.31 16.79 -17.80
C ASP A 62 0.16 17.01 -16.35
N ASP A 63 -0.22 18.12 -15.70
CA ASP A 63 0.17 18.41 -14.31
C ASP A 63 -0.91 18.04 -13.28
N ARG A 64 -2.03 17.44 -13.71
CA ARG A 64 -3.18 17.19 -12.83
C ARG A 64 -3.16 15.77 -12.26
N VAL A 65 -3.36 15.64 -10.96
CA VAL A 65 -3.52 14.35 -10.28
C VAL A 65 -4.89 13.74 -10.61
N LEU A 66 -4.90 12.57 -11.23
CA LEU A 66 -6.11 11.82 -11.59
C LEU A 66 -6.36 10.57 -10.75
N GLY A 67 -5.32 10.09 -10.06
CA GLY A 67 -5.37 8.94 -9.17
C GLY A 67 -4.15 8.92 -8.27
N THR A 68 -4.26 8.20 -7.17
CA THR A 68 -3.29 8.24 -6.08
C THR A 68 -3.00 6.84 -5.59
N MET A 69 -1.81 6.65 -5.06
CA MET A 69 -1.46 5.45 -4.34
C MET A 69 -0.60 5.78 -3.13
N LEU A 70 -0.87 5.11 -2.02
CA LEU A 70 0.04 5.03 -0.90
C LEU A 70 0.70 3.65 -0.93
N PHE A 71 2.03 3.64 -1.06
CA PHE A 71 2.84 2.43 -1.09
C PHE A 71 3.67 2.37 0.19
N GLU A 72 3.47 1.33 0.99
CA GLU A 72 4.11 1.15 2.30
C GLU A 72 4.90 -0.16 2.35
N TYR A 73 6.03 -0.14 3.05
CA TYR A 73 6.80 -1.35 3.30
C TYR A 73 7.59 -1.29 4.61
N ARG A 74 7.76 -2.46 5.24
CA ARG A 74 8.39 -2.65 6.55
C ARG A 74 9.91 -2.75 6.44
N LEU A 75 10.65 -2.18 7.39
CA LEU A 75 12.13 -2.17 7.38
C LEU A 75 12.77 -3.16 8.36
N THR A 76 12.00 -3.66 9.32
CA THR A 76 12.54 -4.47 10.44
C THR A 76 11.95 -5.87 10.54
N ASP A 77 10.79 -6.09 9.92
CA ASP A 77 10.02 -7.34 9.93
C ASP A 77 9.22 -7.44 8.61
N ASN A 78 8.65 -8.62 8.30
CA ASN A 78 7.83 -8.85 7.10
C ASN A 78 8.46 -8.24 5.82
N LEU A 79 9.76 -8.51 5.62
CA LEU A 79 10.60 -7.84 4.63
C LEU A 79 10.28 -8.20 3.17
N ASP A 80 9.42 -9.19 2.97
CA ASP A 80 8.87 -9.69 1.73
C ASP A 80 7.54 -9.02 1.33
N THR A 81 6.92 -8.27 2.24
CA THR A 81 5.58 -7.67 2.06
C THR A 81 5.61 -6.19 1.67
N VAL A 82 4.63 -5.77 0.86
CA VAL A 82 4.27 -4.36 0.63
C VAL A 82 2.77 -4.17 0.84
N GLU A 83 2.38 -3.01 1.34
CA GLU A 83 0.99 -2.58 1.42
C GLU A 83 0.73 -1.55 0.33
N VAL A 84 -0.34 -1.76 -0.45
CA VAL A 84 -0.69 -0.93 -1.60
C VAL A 84 -2.13 -0.47 -1.49
N GLU A 85 -2.33 0.84 -1.32
CA GLU A 85 -3.64 1.48 -1.34
C GLU A 85 -3.78 2.32 -2.61
N ILE A 86 -4.64 1.94 -3.55
CA ILE A 86 -4.89 2.68 -4.79
C ILE A 86 -6.27 3.32 -4.76
N ASP A 87 -6.31 4.63 -4.92
CA ASP A 87 -7.52 5.44 -4.92
C ASP A 87 -7.65 6.26 -6.20
N VAL A 88 -8.76 6.06 -6.91
CA VAL A 88 -9.08 6.81 -8.13
C VAL A 88 -10.44 7.49 -7.95
N PRO A 89 -10.51 8.84 -7.99
CA PRO A 89 -11.76 9.58 -7.99
C PRO A 89 -12.77 9.02 -9.01
N PRO A 90 -14.07 8.92 -8.67
CA PRO A 90 -15.08 8.27 -9.52
C PRO A 90 -15.08 8.71 -10.98
N GLN A 91 -14.93 10.02 -11.23
CA GLN A 91 -14.93 10.61 -12.57
C GLN A 91 -13.72 10.24 -13.44
N HIS A 92 -12.68 9.62 -12.87
CA HIS A 92 -11.46 9.22 -13.57
C HIS A 92 -11.29 7.70 -13.66
N ARG A 93 -12.19 6.93 -13.03
CA ARG A 93 -12.15 5.46 -13.06
C ARG A 93 -12.31 4.90 -14.48
N ARG A 94 -11.84 3.67 -14.69
CA ARG A 94 -11.93 2.92 -15.96
C ARG A 94 -11.19 3.55 -17.15
N ARG A 95 -10.20 4.40 -16.86
CA ARG A 95 -9.27 4.99 -17.84
C ARG A 95 -7.87 4.35 -17.81
N GLY A 96 -7.72 3.21 -17.13
CA GLY A 96 -6.43 2.52 -16.96
C GLY A 96 -5.51 3.11 -15.86
N ILE A 97 -5.93 4.16 -15.16
CA ILE A 97 -5.14 4.82 -14.09
C ILE A 97 -4.74 3.84 -12.97
N GLY A 98 -5.69 3.06 -12.45
CA GLY A 98 -5.39 2.07 -11.40
C GLY A 98 -4.42 0.99 -11.88
N THR A 99 -4.48 0.60 -13.15
CA THR A 99 -3.52 -0.34 -13.75
C THR A 99 -2.13 0.28 -13.88
N ALA A 100 -2.02 1.55 -14.26
CA ALA A 100 -0.74 2.24 -14.33
C ALA A 100 -0.08 2.37 -12.95
N LEU A 101 -0.86 2.70 -11.91
CA LEU A 101 -0.39 2.71 -10.51
C LEU A 101 0.04 1.32 -10.04
N TRP A 102 -0.71 0.28 -10.42
CA TRP A 102 -0.35 -1.10 -10.11
C TRP A 102 0.98 -1.52 -10.75
N HIS A 103 1.21 -1.22 -12.03
CA HIS A 103 2.48 -1.52 -12.69
C HIS A 103 3.67 -0.87 -11.97
N TRP A 104 3.52 0.40 -11.55
CA TRP A 104 4.53 1.07 -10.73
C TRP A 104 4.77 0.32 -9.41
N ALA A 105 3.71 -0.12 -8.73
CA ALA A 105 3.82 -0.85 -7.46
C ALA A 105 4.55 -2.19 -7.64
N VAL A 106 4.27 -2.92 -8.72
CA VAL A 106 4.94 -4.19 -9.04
C VAL A 106 6.43 -3.96 -9.26
N THR A 107 6.81 -2.96 -10.06
CA THR A 107 8.23 -2.66 -10.29
C THR A 107 8.93 -2.20 -9.01
N ARG A 108 8.29 -1.33 -8.22
CA ARG A 108 8.88 -0.86 -6.98
C ARG A 108 9.07 -1.98 -5.95
N ALA A 109 8.10 -2.87 -5.83
CA ALA A 109 8.23 -4.04 -4.96
C ALA A 109 9.36 -4.96 -5.42
N ALA A 110 9.50 -5.19 -6.73
CA ALA A 110 10.59 -5.98 -7.30
C ALA A 110 11.98 -5.35 -7.02
N GLN A 111 12.13 -4.02 -7.14
CA GLN A 111 13.36 -3.30 -6.76
C GLN A 111 13.73 -3.52 -5.28
N LEU A 112 12.72 -3.58 -4.42
CA LEU A 112 12.89 -3.81 -2.99
C LEU A 112 13.03 -5.29 -2.61
N GLY A 113 12.95 -6.21 -3.59
CA GLY A 113 13.00 -7.66 -3.36
C GLY A 113 11.76 -8.22 -2.66
N ARG A 114 10.61 -7.58 -2.82
CA ARG A 114 9.34 -7.92 -2.16
C ARG A 114 8.39 -8.60 -3.12
N THR A 115 7.71 -9.64 -2.64
CA THR A 115 6.91 -10.54 -3.46
C THR A 115 5.47 -10.67 -2.99
N ILE A 116 5.13 -10.19 -1.80
CA ILE A 116 3.78 -10.29 -1.22
C ILE A 116 3.15 -8.90 -1.18
N PHE A 117 2.01 -8.74 -1.85
CA PHE A 117 1.23 -7.51 -1.86
C PHE A 117 0.01 -7.67 -0.98
N GLN A 118 -0.25 -6.69 -0.12
CA GLN A 118 -1.38 -6.66 0.80
C GLN A 118 -2.17 -5.36 0.62
N SER A 119 -3.47 -5.41 0.86
CA SER A 119 -4.34 -4.24 0.81
C SER A 119 -5.59 -4.46 1.65
N GLU A 120 -6.21 -3.37 2.10
CA GLU A 120 -7.52 -3.37 2.75
C GLU A 120 -8.56 -2.66 1.88
N ILE A 121 -9.69 -3.33 1.63
CA ILE A 121 -10.71 -2.83 0.71
C ILE A 121 -12.05 -2.71 1.44
N GLY A 122 -12.55 -1.48 1.54
CA GLY A 122 -13.93 -1.19 1.95
C GLY A 122 -14.94 -1.61 0.88
N VAL A 123 -15.93 -2.42 1.27
CA VAL A 123 -16.98 -2.96 0.39
C VAL A 123 -18.37 -2.72 1.01
N PRO A 124 -19.05 -1.61 0.65
CA PRO A 124 -20.38 -1.26 1.17
C PRO A 124 -21.53 -2.22 0.78
N GLY A 125 -21.29 -3.16 -0.13
CA GLY A 125 -22.29 -4.10 -0.63
C GLY A 125 -21.65 -5.44 -1.01
N GLU A 126 -22.13 -6.07 -2.07
CA GLU A 126 -21.55 -7.35 -2.53
C GLU A 126 -20.16 -7.16 -3.17
N SER A 127 -19.95 -6.05 -3.86
CA SER A 127 -18.74 -5.71 -4.61
C SER A 127 -18.50 -4.19 -4.63
N SER A 128 -17.25 -3.78 -4.79
CA SER A 128 -16.85 -2.39 -5.01
C SER A 128 -15.93 -2.30 -6.24
N PRO A 129 -15.74 -1.10 -6.83
CA PRO A 129 -14.77 -0.93 -7.91
C PRO A 129 -13.35 -1.39 -7.54
N GLY A 130 -12.96 -1.21 -6.27
CA GLY A 130 -11.69 -1.68 -5.73
C GLY A 130 -11.65 -3.21 -5.62
N SER A 131 -12.68 -3.85 -5.05
CA SER A 131 -12.71 -5.32 -4.93
C SER A 131 -12.68 -6.01 -6.30
N ALA A 132 -13.45 -5.50 -7.27
CA ALA A 132 -13.46 -6.02 -8.64
C ALA A 132 -12.18 -5.68 -9.45
N PHE A 133 -11.33 -4.79 -8.93
CA PHE A 133 -10.00 -4.53 -9.48
C PHE A 133 -8.98 -5.50 -8.90
N ALA A 134 -8.95 -5.66 -7.57
CA ALA A 134 -8.11 -6.62 -6.88
C ALA A 134 -8.35 -8.07 -7.36
N GLU A 135 -9.61 -8.49 -7.50
CA GLU A 135 -9.96 -9.80 -8.06
C GLU A 135 -9.41 -10.00 -9.49
N ARG A 136 -9.38 -8.95 -10.32
CA ARG A 136 -8.84 -9.02 -11.70
C ARG A 136 -7.31 -9.15 -11.69
N LEU A 137 -6.65 -8.55 -10.71
CA LEU A 137 -5.20 -8.68 -10.52
C LEU A 137 -4.81 -10.05 -9.94
N GLY A 138 -5.78 -10.81 -9.42
CA GLY A 138 -5.56 -12.15 -8.86
C GLY A 138 -5.39 -12.18 -7.34
N PHE A 139 -5.68 -11.08 -6.65
CA PHE A 139 -5.70 -11.05 -5.18
C PHE A 139 -6.76 -12.02 -4.63
N THR A 140 -6.43 -12.69 -3.54
CA THR A 140 -7.34 -13.51 -2.74
C THR A 140 -7.77 -12.75 -1.49
N VAL A 141 -9.01 -12.97 -1.04
CA VAL A 141 -9.51 -12.42 0.22
C VAL A 141 -9.09 -13.35 1.34
N GLU A 142 -8.21 -12.89 2.22
CA GLU A 142 -7.66 -13.68 3.31
C GLU A 142 -8.36 -13.41 4.64
N HIS A 143 -8.87 -12.19 4.82
CA HIS A 143 -9.60 -11.81 6.02
C HIS A 143 -10.77 -10.88 5.70
N VAL A 144 -11.85 -11.00 6.48
CA VAL A 144 -13.04 -10.15 6.34
C VAL A 144 -13.55 -9.72 7.70
N GLU A 145 -13.66 -8.41 7.85
CA GLU A 145 -14.25 -7.77 9.00
C GLU A 145 -15.51 -7.01 8.61
N ASP A 146 -16.44 -6.92 9.55
CA ASP A 146 -17.58 -6.03 9.45
C ASP A 146 -17.18 -4.66 10.04
N HIS A 147 -17.25 -3.59 9.24
CA HIS A 147 -17.07 -2.23 9.73
C HIS A 147 -18.41 -1.76 10.28
N LEU A 148 -18.43 -1.50 11.58
CA LEU A 148 -19.63 -1.14 12.31
C LEU A 148 -19.56 0.28 12.84
N VAL A 149 -20.70 0.97 12.87
CA VAL A 149 -20.84 2.30 13.49
C VAL A 149 -22.02 2.37 14.45
N VAL A 150 -21.90 3.22 15.45
CA VAL A 150 -23.00 3.67 16.32
C VAL A 150 -22.98 5.20 16.42
N PRO A 151 -24.13 5.89 16.32
CA PRO A 151 -24.17 7.34 16.44
C PRO A 151 -23.79 7.83 17.84
N LEU A 152 -23.22 9.02 17.89
CA LEU A 152 -22.90 9.77 19.11
C LEU A 152 -23.64 11.13 19.13
N PRO A 153 -24.01 11.66 20.32
CA PRO A 153 -23.84 11.07 21.64
C PRO A 153 -24.64 9.77 21.80
N TYR A 154 -24.18 8.88 22.67
CA TYR A 154 -24.78 7.57 22.85
C TYR A 154 -26.21 7.67 23.40
N ASP A 155 -27.03 6.67 23.09
CA ASP A 155 -28.34 6.51 23.73
C ASP A 155 -28.15 6.12 25.22
N GLU A 156 -28.39 7.07 26.12
CA GLU A 156 -28.28 6.87 27.57
C GLU A 156 -29.18 5.74 28.09
N GLY A 157 -30.39 5.59 27.54
CA GLY A 157 -31.30 4.51 27.93
C GLY A 157 -30.70 3.14 27.60
N ARG A 158 -30.07 3.01 26.44
CA ARG A 158 -29.33 1.80 26.06
C ARG A 158 -28.12 1.56 26.95
N LEU A 159 -27.36 2.61 27.31
CA LEU A 159 -26.23 2.46 28.24
C LEU A 159 -26.69 1.97 29.61
N ASP A 160 -27.81 2.47 30.12
CA ASP A 160 -28.38 2.03 31.39
C ASP A 160 -28.87 0.58 31.35
N GLU A 161 -29.50 0.15 30.26
CA GLU A 161 -29.86 -1.26 30.03
C GLU A 161 -28.61 -2.17 29.96
N LEU A 162 -27.53 -1.71 29.33
CA LEU A 162 -26.26 -2.42 29.28
C LEU A 162 -25.61 -2.54 30.66
N ARG A 163 -25.58 -1.44 31.43
CA ARG A 163 -25.07 -1.44 32.82
C ARG A 163 -25.89 -2.40 33.68
N TRP A 164 -27.22 -2.33 33.59
CA TRP A 164 -28.13 -3.23 34.32
C TRP A 164 -27.90 -4.70 33.95
N SER A 165 -27.82 -5.01 32.66
CA SER A 165 -27.64 -6.39 32.17
C SER A 165 -26.22 -6.94 32.37
N ALA A 166 -25.20 -6.09 32.47
CA ALA A 166 -23.84 -6.50 32.80
C ALA A 166 -23.74 -7.00 34.25
N GLY A 167 -24.51 -6.39 35.16
CA GLY A 167 -24.54 -6.73 36.57
C GLY A 167 -23.43 -6.08 37.39
N THR A 168 -23.06 -6.70 38.50
CA THR A 168 -21.97 -6.24 39.37
C THR A 168 -20.61 -6.70 38.87
N LEU A 169 -19.61 -5.82 38.95
CA LEU A 169 -18.23 -6.17 38.64
C LEU A 169 -17.58 -6.88 39.83
N ASP A 170 -17.91 -8.15 40.03
CA ASP A 170 -17.44 -8.93 41.17
C ASP A 170 -16.05 -9.52 40.93
N GLY A 171 -15.12 -9.32 41.88
CA GLY A 171 -13.77 -9.90 41.82
C GLY A 171 -12.78 -9.17 40.92
N TYR A 172 -13.17 -8.03 40.34
CA TYR A 172 -12.33 -7.22 39.47
C TYR A 172 -12.36 -5.73 39.85
N ARG A 173 -11.35 -5.00 39.39
CA ARG A 173 -11.29 -3.54 39.40
C ARG A 173 -10.94 -3.03 38.01
N LEU A 174 -11.47 -1.86 37.64
CA LEU A 174 -11.09 -1.18 36.39
C LEU A 174 -10.19 0.01 36.71
N THR A 175 -9.12 0.16 35.94
CA THR A 175 -8.31 1.37 35.90
C THR A 175 -8.46 2.01 34.52
N SER A 176 -8.60 3.33 34.44
CA SER A 176 -8.70 4.05 33.17
C SER A 176 -7.73 5.20 33.11
N TRP A 177 -7.22 5.47 31.91
CA TRP A 177 -6.36 6.63 31.64
C TRP A 177 -6.58 7.15 30.23
N ALA A 178 -6.11 8.37 29.99
CA ALA A 178 -6.12 9.01 28.69
C ALA A 178 -4.69 9.39 28.29
N GLY A 179 -4.28 9.03 27.08
CA GLY A 179 -2.92 9.20 26.58
C GLY A 179 -2.03 8.02 26.97
N VAL A 180 -0.84 8.34 27.49
CA VAL A 180 0.23 7.36 27.76
C VAL A 180 -0.11 6.49 28.97
N CYS A 181 0.20 5.19 28.87
CA CYS A 181 0.03 4.22 29.93
C CYS A 181 0.87 4.56 31.18
N PRO A 182 0.24 4.64 32.37
CA PRO A 182 0.96 4.84 33.63
C PRO A 182 2.05 3.79 33.85
N PRO A 183 3.24 4.14 34.38
CA PRO A 183 4.39 3.24 34.51
C PRO A 183 4.07 1.91 35.21
N GLU A 184 3.21 1.93 36.22
CA GLU A 184 2.77 0.76 36.99
C GLU A 184 1.95 -0.26 36.18
N HIS A 185 1.49 0.11 34.99
CA HIS A 185 0.64 -0.71 34.12
C HIS A 185 1.34 -1.16 32.83
N GLN A 186 2.49 -0.59 32.49
CA GLN A 186 3.13 -0.77 31.18
C GLN A 186 3.48 -2.23 30.86
N GLN A 187 4.03 -2.98 31.81
CA GLN A 187 4.37 -4.39 31.56
C GLN A 187 3.11 -5.22 31.29
N ALA A 188 2.11 -5.11 32.16
CA ALA A 188 0.85 -5.82 31.99
C ALA A 188 0.12 -5.42 30.70
N TYR A 189 0.21 -4.14 30.31
CA TYR A 189 -0.40 -3.66 29.07
C TYR A 189 0.33 -4.18 27.83
N ALA A 190 1.66 -4.26 27.85
CA ALA A 190 2.44 -4.88 26.78
C ALA A 190 2.14 -6.39 26.66
N ASP A 191 2.02 -7.10 27.79
CA ASP A 191 1.65 -8.53 27.80
C ASP A 191 0.25 -8.73 27.19
N LEU A 192 -0.71 -7.86 27.53
CA LEU A 192 -2.06 -7.88 26.98
C LEU A 192 -2.11 -7.54 25.48
N HIS A 193 -1.26 -6.62 25.00
CA HIS A 193 -1.10 -6.35 23.56
C HIS A 193 -0.58 -7.58 22.81
N THR A 194 0.40 -8.28 23.38
CA THR A 194 0.87 -9.56 22.81
C THR A 194 -0.24 -10.59 22.77
N ALA A 195 -0.99 -10.75 23.87
CA ALA A 195 -2.12 -11.68 23.91
C ALA A 195 -3.25 -11.30 22.93
N MET A 196 -3.42 -10.00 22.63
CA MET A 196 -4.38 -9.53 21.63
C MET A 196 -3.94 -9.94 20.23
N ASP A 197 -2.67 -9.67 19.85
CA ASP A 197 -2.11 -10.08 18.56
C ASP A 197 -2.17 -11.60 18.34
N GLU A 198 -2.16 -12.40 19.41
CA GLU A 198 -2.30 -13.86 19.36
C GLU A 198 -3.76 -14.36 19.29
N ASP A 199 -4.73 -13.65 19.90
CA ASP A 199 -6.14 -14.07 20.01
C ASP A 199 -7.02 -13.52 18.89
N VAL A 200 -6.63 -12.41 18.24
CA VAL A 200 -7.39 -11.81 17.13
C VAL A 200 -7.25 -12.68 15.88
N PRO A 201 -8.37 -13.08 15.25
CA PRO A 201 -8.32 -13.76 13.97
C PRO A 201 -7.76 -12.83 12.88
N THR A 202 -6.67 -13.20 12.23
CA THR A 202 -6.06 -12.46 11.10
C THR A 202 -6.31 -13.15 9.75
N GLY A 203 -7.12 -14.21 9.73
CA GLY A 203 -7.40 -14.96 8.50
C GLY A 203 -6.18 -15.71 7.96
N GLY A 204 -6.02 -15.72 6.63
CA GLY A 204 -4.91 -16.35 5.93
C GLY A 204 -3.71 -15.43 5.64
N MET A 205 -3.72 -14.19 6.12
CA MET A 205 -2.70 -13.18 5.82
C MET A 205 -1.29 -13.63 6.25
N THR A 206 -0.32 -13.45 5.36
CA THR A 206 1.10 -13.70 5.68
C THR A 206 1.63 -12.59 6.59
N ARG A 207 1.70 -12.86 7.90
CA ARG A 207 2.20 -11.90 8.90
C ARG A 207 2.86 -12.62 10.08
N GLU A 208 4.08 -12.23 10.41
CA GLU A 208 4.74 -12.66 11.64
C GLU A 208 4.32 -11.79 12.83
N VAL A 209 3.86 -12.42 13.92
CA VAL A 209 3.57 -11.75 15.18
C VAL A 209 4.86 -11.53 15.95
N VAL A 210 5.16 -10.27 16.29
CA VAL A 210 6.33 -9.91 17.08
C VAL A 210 5.89 -9.46 18.47
N PRO A 211 6.26 -10.15 19.57
CA PRO A 211 5.81 -9.80 20.91
C PRO A 211 6.08 -8.35 21.30
N TRP A 212 5.18 -7.77 22.09
CA TRP A 212 5.29 -6.43 22.62
C TRP A 212 6.24 -6.40 23.82
N THR A 213 7.05 -5.35 23.89
CA THR A 213 7.85 -5.00 25.07
C THR A 213 7.41 -3.64 25.59
N VAL A 214 7.78 -3.28 26.82
CA VAL A 214 7.51 -1.95 27.38
C VAL A 214 8.10 -0.85 26.49
N GLU A 215 9.28 -1.06 25.94
CA GLU A 215 9.94 -0.11 25.05
C GLU A 215 9.16 0.06 23.74
N LYS A 216 8.67 -1.04 23.15
CA LYS A 216 7.81 -1.00 21.96
C LYS A 216 6.48 -0.29 22.23
N LEU A 217 5.87 -0.59 23.38
CA LEU A 217 4.65 0.06 23.84
C LEU A 217 4.86 1.58 23.93
N GLN A 218 5.89 2.02 24.67
CA GLN A 218 6.21 3.45 24.82
C GLN A 218 6.48 4.14 23.49
N ALA A 219 7.25 3.52 22.59
CA ALA A 219 7.51 4.05 21.26
C ALA A 219 6.23 4.16 20.42
N SER A 220 5.33 3.17 20.52
CA SER A 220 4.03 3.20 19.86
C SER A 220 3.14 4.31 20.42
N GLU A 221 3.01 4.43 21.74
CA GLU A 221 2.18 5.46 22.40
C GLU A 221 2.65 6.88 22.06
N GLN A 222 3.97 7.12 22.01
CA GLN A 222 4.50 8.42 21.59
C GLN A 222 4.14 8.77 20.15
N ARG A 223 4.15 7.78 19.25
CA ARG A 223 3.79 7.96 17.84
C ARG A 223 2.29 8.18 17.69
N VAL A 224 1.47 7.33 18.31
CA VAL A 224 0.00 7.41 18.28
C VAL A 224 -0.48 8.71 18.92
N GLY A 225 0.10 9.11 20.06
CA GLY A 225 -0.26 10.31 20.81
C GLY A 225 -0.17 11.62 20.03
N ARG A 226 0.61 11.65 18.94
CA ARG A 226 0.70 12.81 18.02
C ARG A 226 -0.59 13.04 17.25
N ASN A 227 -1.22 11.97 16.80
CA ASN A 227 -2.39 12.03 15.90
C ASN A 227 -3.69 11.65 16.60
N TYR A 228 -3.61 10.95 17.73
CA TYR A 228 -4.76 10.44 18.46
C TYR A 228 -4.61 10.74 19.96
N LEU A 229 -5.75 10.86 20.64
CA LEU A 229 -5.83 10.65 22.08
C LEU A 229 -6.39 9.24 22.31
N ALA A 230 -5.58 8.38 22.92
CA ALA A 230 -5.99 7.05 23.35
C ALA A 230 -6.76 7.15 24.68
N LEU A 231 -7.93 6.54 24.77
CA LEU A 231 -8.69 6.36 26.00
C LEU A 231 -8.69 4.87 26.30
N VAL A 232 -8.06 4.47 27.40
CA VAL A 232 -7.87 3.05 27.75
C VAL A 232 -8.56 2.75 29.06
N THR A 233 -9.21 1.60 29.13
CA THR A 233 -9.63 0.98 30.38
C THR A 233 -9.06 -0.43 30.48
N MET A 234 -8.43 -0.75 31.60
CA MET A 234 -7.85 -2.05 31.90
C MET A 234 -8.55 -2.69 33.10
N ALA A 235 -8.84 -3.99 33.01
CA ALA A 235 -9.38 -4.79 34.09
C ALA A 235 -8.27 -5.55 34.81
N HIS A 236 -8.35 -5.56 36.13
CA HIS A 236 -7.50 -6.39 36.99
C HIS A 236 -8.35 -7.22 37.92
N THR A 237 -7.86 -8.38 38.33
CA THR A 237 -8.39 -9.07 39.52
C THR A 237 -8.19 -8.22 40.77
N LEU A 238 -8.89 -8.51 41.87
CA LEU A 238 -8.65 -7.83 43.15
C LEU A 238 -7.21 -8.03 43.66
N SER A 239 -6.55 -9.14 43.32
CA SER A 239 -5.12 -9.38 43.62
C SER A 239 -4.15 -8.59 42.72
N GLY A 240 -4.65 -7.99 41.63
CA GLY A 240 -3.90 -7.09 40.76
C GLY A 240 -3.37 -7.71 39.46
N ALA A 241 -3.64 -8.98 39.19
CA ALA A 241 -3.32 -9.61 37.92
C ALA A 241 -4.15 -8.98 36.78
N PRO A 242 -3.58 -8.74 35.58
CA PRO A 242 -4.33 -8.23 34.43
C PRO A 242 -5.36 -9.26 33.96
N ALA A 243 -6.53 -8.79 33.52
CA ALA A 243 -7.62 -9.63 33.05
C ALA A 243 -8.10 -9.29 31.62
N GLY A 244 -7.82 -8.07 31.15
CA GLY A 244 -8.26 -7.59 29.85
C GLY A 244 -8.16 -6.08 29.74
N TYR A 245 -8.38 -5.54 28.55
CA TYR A 245 -8.40 -4.09 28.31
C TYR A 245 -9.31 -3.74 27.15
N THR A 246 -9.62 -2.45 27.02
CA THR A 246 -10.27 -1.88 25.85
C THR A 246 -9.69 -0.50 25.54
N LEU A 247 -9.81 -0.08 24.27
CA LEU A 247 -9.21 1.16 23.79
C LEU A 247 -10.15 1.91 22.83
N ILE A 248 -10.30 3.22 23.04
CA ILE A 248 -10.90 4.14 22.07
C ILE A 248 -9.84 5.15 21.60
N TYR A 249 -9.67 5.31 20.30
CA TYR A 249 -8.91 6.38 19.70
C TYR A 249 -9.80 7.57 19.32
N LEU A 250 -9.37 8.76 19.73
CA LEU A 250 -9.91 10.04 19.28
C LEU A 250 -8.89 10.69 18.35
N PRO A 251 -9.10 10.69 17.02
CA PRO A 251 -8.21 11.40 16.11
C PRO A 251 -8.24 12.89 16.42
N ARG A 252 -7.07 13.55 16.41
CA ARG A 252 -6.96 14.98 16.72
C ARG A 252 -7.48 15.85 15.59
N ALA A 253 -7.19 15.46 14.35
CA ALA A 253 -7.60 16.16 13.13
C ALA A 253 -9.05 15.87 12.71
N ASP A 254 -9.69 14.85 13.30
CA ASP A 254 -11.07 14.48 13.03
C ASP A 254 -11.92 14.74 14.27
N ALA A 255 -12.93 15.61 14.13
CA ALA A 255 -13.83 15.95 15.23
C ALA A 255 -15.08 15.10 15.29
N GLU A 256 -15.42 14.43 14.20
CA GLU A 256 -16.70 13.76 14.00
C GLU A 256 -16.60 12.27 14.30
N HIS A 257 -15.41 11.70 14.28
CA HIS A 257 -15.22 10.26 14.40
C HIS A 257 -14.42 9.87 15.66
N ALA A 258 -14.84 8.79 16.31
CA ALA A 258 -14.07 8.05 17.32
C ALA A 258 -13.96 6.59 16.88
N GLN A 259 -12.91 5.89 17.30
CA GLN A 259 -12.66 4.50 16.91
C GLN A 259 -12.53 3.65 18.17
N GLN A 260 -13.49 2.77 18.42
CA GLN A 260 -13.36 1.68 19.37
C GLN A 260 -12.51 0.59 18.72
N ASP A 261 -11.29 0.49 19.22
CA ASP A 261 -10.31 -0.50 18.81
C ASP A 261 -10.41 -1.71 19.76
N ASP A 262 -9.29 -2.39 19.99
CA ASP A 262 -9.12 -3.56 20.81
C ASP A 262 -10.05 -3.65 22.03
N THR A 263 -10.61 -4.84 22.22
CA THR A 263 -11.28 -5.23 23.47
C THR A 263 -10.96 -6.69 23.78
N LEU A 264 -9.94 -6.89 24.59
CA LEU A 264 -9.46 -8.21 25.00
C LEU A 264 -9.99 -8.57 26.39
N VAL A 265 -10.44 -9.82 26.53
CA VAL A 265 -10.60 -10.47 27.84
C VAL A 265 -9.87 -11.81 27.78
N LEU A 266 -8.85 -11.96 28.63
CA LEU A 266 -8.07 -13.19 28.72
C LEU A 266 -8.97 -14.38 28.99
N ARG A 267 -8.60 -15.54 28.42
CA ARG A 267 -9.46 -16.73 28.36
C ARG A 267 -9.96 -17.18 29.74
N GLU A 268 -9.08 -17.17 30.73
CA GLU A 268 -9.35 -17.52 32.13
C GLU A 268 -10.32 -16.56 32.84
N HIS A 269 -10.55 -15.36 32.29
CA HIS A 269 -11.42 -14.33 32.85
C HIS A 269 -12.73 -14.15 32.07
N ARG A 270 -12.95 -14.90 30.98
CA ARG A 270 -14.20 -14.87 30.21
C ARG A 270 -15.39 -15.39 31.04
N GLY A 271 -16.60 -14.98 30.68
CA GLY A 271 -17.84 -15.37 31.37
C GLY A 271 -18.31 -14.44 32.50
N HIS A 272 -17.55 -13.38 32.80
CA HIS A 272 -17.86 -12.41 33.87
C HIS A 272 -18.38 -11.06 33.33
N ASN A 273 -18.89 -11.00 32.10
CA ASN A 273 -19.29 -9.76 31.42
C ASN A 273 -18.20 -8.66 31.33
N LEU A 274 -16.93 -8.99 31.57
CA LEU A 274 -15.83 -8.02 31.61
C LEU A 274 -15.72 -7.16 30.36
N GLY A 275 -15.89 -7.72 29.17
CA GLY A 275 -15.87 -6.95 27.93
C GLY A 275 -16.94 -5.85 27.87
N THR A 276 -18.11 -6.10 28.46
CA THR A 276 -19.18 -5.08 28.56
C THR A 276 -18.80 -3.99 29.58
N HIS A 277 -18.30 -4.38 30.75
CA HIS A 277 -17.83 -3.43 31.76
C HIS A 277 -16.69 -2.53 31.26
N LEU A 278 -15.71 -3.14 30.56
CA LEU A 278 -14.61 -2.43 29.92
C LEU A 278 -15.13 -1.38 28.94
N LYS A 279 -15.96 -1.78 27.96
CA LYS A 279 -16.51 -0.86 26.96
C LYS A 279 -17.34 0.26 27.59
N LEU A 280 -18.20 -0.04 28.57
CA LEU A 280 -18.99 0.98 29.27
C LEU A 280 -18.11 2.00 29.99
N ALA A 281 -17.08 1.54 30.72
CA ALA A 281 -16.14 2.43 31.39
C ALA A 281 -15.35 3.30 30.39
N ASN A 282 -15.02 2.76 29.21
CA ASN A 282 -14.33 3.53 28.18
C ASN A 282 -15.25 4.52 27.46
N LEU A 283 -16.55 4.23 27.33
CA LEU A 283 -17.57 5.19 26.89
C LEU A 283 -17.76 6.31 27.92
N ASP A 284 -17.70 6.00 29.22
CA ASP A 284 -17.69 7.02 30.28
C ASP A 284 -16.42 7.91 30.20
N GLN A 285 -15.27 7.37 29.76
CA GLN A 285 -14.09 8.18 29.45
C GLN A 285 -14.34 9.08 28.24
N LEU A 286 -14.88 8.54 27.15
CA LEU A 286 -15.19 9.31 25.94
C LEU A 286 -16.04 10.53 26.26
N ALA A 287 -17.11 10.36 27.04
CA ALA A 287 -18.01 11.43 27.47
C ALA A 287 -17.32 12.55 28.28
N LYS A 288 -16.18 12.27 28.94
CA LYS A 288 -15.41 13.27 29.73
C LYS A 288 -14.43 14.08 28.88
N HIS A 289 -13.99 13.56 27.74
CA HIS A 289 -12.89 14.14 26.98
C HIS A 289 -13.35 14.96 25.76
N ARG A 290 -14.24 14.39 24.93
CA ARG A 290 -14.70 15.05 23.71
C ARG A 290 -16.11 14.57 23.35
N THR A 291 -16.98 15.52 23.02
CA THR A 291 -18.40 15.27 22.74
C THR A 291 -18.83 15.71 21.34
N THR A 292 -17.87 16.15 20.50
CA THR A 292 -18.16 16.61 19.13
C THR A 292 -18.37 15.46 18.15
N GLN A 293 -18.05 14.23 18.55
CA GLN A 293 -18.15 13.07 17.69
C GLN A 293 -19.61 12.75 17.36
N ARG A 294 -19.80 12.34 16.11
CA ARG A 294 -21.05 11.90 15.52
C ARG A 294 -21.12 10.39 15.39
N PHE A 295 -19.97 9.71 15.27
CA PHE A 295 -19.91 8.25 15.15
C PHE A 295 -18.78 7.65 15.99
N LEU A 296 -19.07 6.52 16.62
CA LEU A 296 -18.08 5.58 17.13
C LEU A 296 -18.01 4.39 16.17
N HIS A 297 -16.80 4.11 15.68
CA HIS A 297 -16.50 3.05 14.73
C HIS A 297 -15.90 1.85 15.45
N THR A 298 -16.07 0.64 14.91
CA THR A 298 -15.30 -0.55 15.29
C THR A 298 -15.30 -1.54 14.13
N TRP A 299 -14.36 -2.47 14.15
CA TRP A 299 -14.30 -3.57 13.19
C TRP A 299 -14.38 -4.89 13.93
N THR A 300 -14.95 -5.89 13.29
CA THR A 300 -15.06 -7.22 13.88
C THR A 300 -15.02 -8.26 12.78
N ALA A 301 -13.98 -9.10 12.81
CA ALA A 301 -13.90 -10.32 12.01
C ALA A 301 -15.23 -11.08 11.95
N LEU A 302 -15.63 -11.50 10.74
CA LEU A 302 -16.88 -12.26 10.54
C LEU A 302 -16.88 -13.61 11.28
N SER A 303 -15.69 -14.15 11.55
CA SER A 303 -15.49 -15.37 12.35
C SER A 303 -15.69 -15.15 13.85
N ASN A 304 -15.66 -13.90 14.35
CA ASN A 304 -15.77 -13.56 15.77
C ASN A 304 -17.23 -13.32 16.21
N ALA A 305 -18.05 -14.36 16.13
CA ALA A 305 -19.47 -14.30 16.50
C ALA A 305 -19.75 -13.80 17.94
N PRO A 306 -18.94 -14.10 18.97
CA PRO A 306 -19.11 -13.51 20.30
C PRO A 306 -18.99 -11.97 20.31
N MET A 307 -17.98 -11.41 19.65
CA MET A 307 -17.78 -9.96 19.60
C MET A 307 -18.87 -9.27 18.78
N GLN A 308 -19.34 -9.87 17.68
CA GLN A 308 -20.49 -9.35 16.92
C GLN A 308 -21.73 -9.18 17.80
N LYS A 309 -22.03 -10.18 18.65
CA LYS A 309 -23.16 -10.11 19.60
C LYS A 309 -22.98 -9.01 20.64
N VAL A 310 -21.75 -8.81 21.12
CA VAL A 310 -21.44 -7.70 22.04
C VAL A 310 -21.70 -6.37 21.34
N ASN A 311 -21.12 -6.14 20.16
CA ASN A 311 -21.27 -4.90 19.40
C ASN A 311 -22.75 -4.60 19.06
N ALA A 312 -23.53 -5.63 18.68
CA ALA A 312 -24.96 -5.47 18.44
C ALA A 312 -25.75 -5.00 19.67
N ARG A 313 -25.41 -5.46 20.89
CA ARG A 313 -26.02 -4.97 22.14
C ARG A 313 -25.72 -3.50 22.39
N PHE A 314 -24.49 -3.08 22.09
CA PHE A 314 -24.07 -1.68 22.10
C PHE A 314 -24.80 -0.84 21.03
N GLY A 315 -25.36 -1.46 19.98
CA GLY A 315 -26.15 -0.77 18.95
C GLY A 315 -25.33 -0.35 17.74
N PHE A 316 -24.13 -0.92 17.62
CA PHE A 316 -23.38 -0.89 16.38
C PHE A 316 -24.17 -1.57 15.26
N ARG A 317 -24.14 -0.97 14.08
CA ARG A 317 -24.69 -1.54 12.84
C ARG A 317 -23.60 -1.58 11.78
N SER A 318 -23.67 -2.59 10.91
CA SER A 318 -22.80 -2.68 9.74
C SER A 318 -23.05 -1.53 8.77
N VAL A 319 -21.98 -0.99 8.21
CA VAL A 319 -21.99 0.01 7.13
C VAL A 319 -21.29 -0.49 5.87
N GLU A 320 -20.33 -1.39 6.02
CA GLU A 320 -19.57 -2.03 4.95
C GLU A 320 -18.76 -3.20 5.51
N GLN A 321 -18.23 -4.05 4.64
CA GLN A 321 -17.17 -5.00 4.99
C GLN A 321 -15.81 -4.37 4.71
N ASN A 322 -14.82 -4.63 5.57
CA ASN A 322 -13.41 -4.46 5.24
C ASN A 322 -12.87 -5.83 4.80
N ARG A 323 -12.23 -5.89 3.64
CA ARG A 323 -11.62 -7.13 3.12
C ARG A 323 -10.12 -6.94 3.02
N GLU A 324 -9.38 -7.72 3.79
CA GLU A 324 -7.93 -7.81 3.64
C GLU A 324 -7.65 -8.81 2.53
N VAL A 325 -6.83 -8.37 1.58
CA VAL A 325 -6.50 -9.14 0.39
C VAL A 325 -5.00 -9.30 0.25
N GLU A 326 -4.57 -10.45 -0.26
CA GLU A 326 -3.17 -10.76 -0.50
C GLU A 326 -2.93 -11.27 -1.93
N LEU A 327 -1.77 -10.96 -2.49
CA LEU A 327 -1.29 -11.50 -3.75
C LEU A 327 0.22 -11.77 -3.65
N THR A 328 0.63 -13.00 -3.94
CA THR A 328 2.04 -13.37 -4.07
C THR A 328 2.46 -13.36 -5.54
N CYS A 329 3.47 -12.56 -5.85
CA CYS A 329 4.07 -12.42 -7.17
C CYS A 329 5.43 -13.13 -7.25
N PRO A 330 5.87 -13.55 -8.45
CA PRO A 330 7.21 -14.09 -8.65
C PRO A 330 8.29 -13.03 -8.40
N ARG A 331 9.49 -13.46 -8.04
CA ARG A 331 10.65 -12.57 -7.85
C ARG A 331 11.26 -12.23 -9.22
N LEU A 332 10.74 -11.20 -9.87
CA LEU A 332 11.20 -10.73 -11.17
C LEU A 332 12.37 -9.75 -11.04
N ARG A 333 13.33 -9.79 -11.98
CA ARG A 333 14.39 -8.78 -12.08
C ARG A 333 13.79 -7.50 -12.66
N PRO A 334 13.71 -6.39 -11.91
CA PRO A 334 13.18 -5.12 -12.42
C PRO A 334 14.21 -4.44 -13.33
N ALA A 335 13.74 -3.89 -14.43
CA ALA A 335 14.56 -3.18 -15.41
C ALA A 335 13.76 -2.03 -16.05
N ALA A 336 14.46 -0.94 -16.36
CA ALA A 336 13.90 0.17 -17.14
C ALA A 336 14.64 0.29 -18.47
N ARG A 337 13.89 0.46 -19.56
CA ARG A 337 14.43 0.50 -20.92
C ARG A 337 13.83 1.63 -21.73
N ALA A 338 14.48 2.02 -22.83
CA ALA A 338 13.97 3.05 -23.73
C ALA A 338 13.82 2.60 -25.18
N LEU A 339 12.63 2.81 -25.73
CA LEU A 339 12.43 2.93 -27.16
C LEU A 339 12.93 4.30 -27.62
N VAL A 340 14.20 4.35 -28.03
CA VAL A 340 14.84 5.56 -28.54
C VAL A 340 14.52 5.72 -30.02
N VAL A 341 13.91 6.86 -30.37
CA VAL A 341 13.46 7.18 -31.73
C VAL A 341 14.10 8.48 -32.19
N ASP A 342 14.78 8.46 -33.33
CA ASP A 342 15.38 9.65 -33.93
C ASP A 342 14.40 10.40 -34.86
N PRO A 343 14.78 11.54 -35.45
CA PRO A 343 13.90 12.32 -36.34
C PRO A 343 13.53 11.64 -37.66
N ASP A 344 14.23 10.57 -38.05
CA ASP A 344 13.99 9.78 -39.27
C ASP A 344 13.18 8.50 -38.96
N ASP A 345 12.55 8.43 -37.78
CA ASP A 345 11.81 7.28 -37.25
C ASP A 345 12.64 5.98 -37.19
N ARG A 346 13.96 6.10 -37.02
CA ARG A 346 14.84 4.96 -36.74
C ARG A 346 14.87 4.65 -35.25
N ILE A 347 14.97 3.38 -34.93
CA ILE A 347 14.98 2.84 -33.58
C ILE A 347 16.38 2.38 -33.22
N LEU A 348 16.93 2.86 -32.10
CA LEU A 348 18.19 2.35 -31.58
C LEU A 348 17.93 1.07 -30.78
N LEU A 349 18.56 -0.02 -31.19
CA LEU A 349 18.59 -1.28 -30.45
C LEU A 349 20.02 -1.64 -30.07
N VAL A 350 20.15 -2.32 -28.93
CA VAL A 350 21.39 -2.92 -28.44
C VAL A 350 21.34 -4.44 -28.62
N ARG A 351 22.51 -5.05 -28.75
CA ARG A 351 22.67 -6.48 -29.03
C ARG A 351 23.28 -7.19 -27.82
N PHE A 352 22.55 -8.17 -27.31
CA PHE A 352 23.05 -9.13 -26.32
C PHE A 352 23.42 -10.44 -27.00
N GLU A 353 24.40 -11.15 -26.46
CA GLU A 353 24.80 -12.49 -26.92
C GLU A 353 24.30 -13.55 -25.94
N PHE A 354 23.49 -14.49 -26.42
CA PHE A 354 23.03 -15.63 -25.63
C PHE A 354 23.46 -16.95 -26.29
N ASP A 355 23.39 -18.05 -25.56
CA ASP A 355 23.76 -19.38 -26.05
C ASP A 355 22.96 -19.81 -27.30
N ASP A 356 21.73 -19.32 -27.44
CA ASP A 356 20.83 -19.58 -28.58
C ASP A 356 20.92 -18.49 -29.68
N GLY A 357 21.90 -17.59 -29.59
CA GLY A 357 22.24 -16.57 -30.60
C GLY A 357 21.99 -15.13 -30.14
N PRO A 358 22.27 -14.16 -31.01
CA PRO A 358 22.14 -12.74 -30.68
C PRO A 358 20.67 -12.35 -30.50
N LEU A 359 20.44 -11.45 -29.55
CA LEU A 359 19.13 -10.88 -29.25
C LEU A 359 19.21 -9.36 -29.26
N TRP A 360 18.37 -8.73 -30.07
CA TRP A 360 18.25 -7.28 -30.14
C TRP A 360 17.11 -6.78 -29.25
N THR A 361 17.37 -5.76 -28.45
CA THR A 361 16.35 -5.15 -27.59
C THR A 361 16.62 -3.67 -27.37
N THR A 362 15.70 -2.99 -26.69
CA THR A 362 15.82 -1.57 -26.33
C THR A 362 16.94 -1.38 -25.28
N PRO A 363 17.78 -0.33 -25.40
CA PRO A 363 18.78 0.02 -24.39
C PRO A 363 18.16 0.24 -23.02
N GLY A 364 18.95 0.01 -21.98
CA GLY A 364 18.54 0.04 -20.59
C GLY A 364 18.76 -1.30 -19.88
N GLY A 365 18.74 -1.23 -18.55
CA GLY A 365 19.21 -2.31 -17.69
C GLY A 365 18.47 -2.41 -16.36
N GLY A 366 19.12 -3.07 -15.41
CA GLY A 366 18.52 -3.44 -14.14
C GLY A 366 18.36 -2.25 -13.21
N LEU A 367 17.27 -2.23 -12.45
CA LEU A 367 17.02 -1.18 -11.47
C LEU A 367 17.68 -1.51 -10.12
N GLU A 368 18.23 -0.48 -9.48
CA GLU A 368 18.73 -0.51 -8.11
C GLU A 368 17.60 -0.22 -7.09
N ALA A 369 17.85 -0.49 -5.80
CA ALA A 369 16.81 -0.42 -4.77
C ALA A 369 16.51 1.02 -4.30
N ASP A 370 17.51 1.91 -4.33
CA ASP A 370 17.44 3.27 -3.81
C ASP A 370 17.12 4.34 -4.87
N GLU A 371 17.07 3.96 -6.15
CA GLU A 371 16.66 4.84 -7.24
C GLU A 371 15.17 4.70 -7.57
N THR A 372 14.58 5.80 -8.05
CA THR A 372 13.31 5.78 -8.75
C THR A 372 13.48 5.13 -10.12
N LEU A 373 12.35 4.71 -10.69
CA LEU A 373 12.33 4.07 -12.00
C LEU A 373 12.92 4.96 -13.12
N ILE A 374 12.67 6.27 -13.07
CA ILE A 374 13.22 7.23 -14.06
C ILE A 374 14.70 7.53 -13.79
N GLU A 375 15.14 7.55 -12.54
CA GLU A 375 16.57 7.68 -12.22
C GLU A 375 17.37 6.50 -12.75
N GLY A 376 16.87 5.27 -12.58
CA GLY A 376 17.49 4.07 -13.14
C GLY A 376 17.52 4.08 -14.67
N LEU A 377 16.41 4.43 -15.32
CA LEU A 377 16.39 4.63 -16.77
C LEU A 377 17.45 5.64 -17.22
N ARG A 378 17.58 6.77 -16.53
CA ARG A 378 18.53 7.82 -16.86
C ARG A 378 19.98 7.38 -16.63
N ARG A 379 20.25 6.63 -15.56
CA ARG A 379 21.56 6.04 -15.27
C ARG A 379 21.99 5.11 -16.40
N GLU A 380 21.17 4.11 -16.71
CA GLU A 380 21.42 3.11 -17.72
C GLU A 380 21.66 3.72 -19.11
N LEU A 381 20.82 4.67 -19.54
CA LEU A 381 21.00 5.28 -20.87
C LEU A 381 22.23 6.17 -20.99
N ARG A 382 22.64 6.83 -19.90
CA ARG A 382 23.90 7.58 -19.89
C ARG A 382 25.10 6.64 -19.94
N GLU A 383 25.02 5.53 -19.22
CA GLU A 383 26.06 4.51 -19.12
C GLU A 383 26.28 3.76 -20.43
N GLU A 384 25.20 3.28 -21.04
CA GLU A 384 25.25 2.45 -22.25
C GLU A 384 25.42 3.26 -23.53
N ILE A 385 24.63 4.32 -23.70
CA ILE A 385 24.48 5.00 -25.00
C ILE A 385 24.82 6.49 -24.96
N GLY A 386 24.99 7.09 -23.78
CA GLY A 386 25.31 8.51 -23.62
C GLY A 386 24.12 9.44 -23.84
N LEU A 387 22.90 8.94 -23.61
CA LEU A 387 21.66 9.68 -23.83
C LEU A 387 21.08 10.19 -22.52
N GLU A 388 20.79 11.49 -22.46
CA GLU A 388 20.03 12.08 -21.35
C GLU A 388 18.52 11.88 -21.55
N THR A 389 17.82 11.61 -20.45
CA THR A 389 16.37 11.30 -20.44
C THR A 389 15.58 12.52 -19.96
N PRO A 390 14.43 12.85 -20.59
CA PRO A 390 13.52 13.87 -20.05
C PRO A 390 13.00 13.47 -18.64
N ASP A 391 12.42 14.41 -17.91
CA ASP A 391 11.96 14.13 -16.54
C ASP A 391 10.78 13.16 -16.47
N ASP A 392 9.84 13.25 -17.41
CA ASP A 392 8.61 12.44 -17.44
C ASP A 392 8.40 11.78 -18.82
N PRO A 393 9.24 10.81 -19.22
CA PRO A 393 9.08 10.15 -20.52
C PRO A 393 7.79 9.32 -20.56
N PRO A 394 7.11 9.22 -21.73
CA PRO A 394 5.94 8.37 -21.88
C PRO A 394 6.25 6.90 -21.58
N HIS A 395 5.53 6.30 -20.63
CA HIS A 395 5.62 4.87 -20.35
C HIS A 395 4.79 4.08 -21.38
N LEU A 396 5.47 3.36 -22.28
CA LEU A 396 4.82 2.64 -23.37
C LEU A 396 4.30 1.28 -22.93
N TRP A 397 5.17 0.47 -22.34
CA TRP A 397 4.93 -0.96 -22.14
C TRP A 397 5.46 -1.42 -20.79
N HIS A 398 4.66 -2.23 -20.11
CA HIS A 398 5.03 -2.94 -18.89
C HIS A 398 5.07 -4.42 -19.21
N GLN A 399 6.25 -5.01 -19.24
CA GLN A 399 6.44 -6.40 -19.64
C GLN A 399 6.79 -7.28 -18.44
N GLU A 400 5.96 -8.28 -18.19
CA GLU A 400 6.23 -9.34 -17.21
C GLU A 400 6.51 -10.66 -17.93
N VAL A 401 7.67 -11.25 -17.66
CA VAL A 401 8.06 -12.56 -18.19
C VAL A 401 8.49 -13.43 -17.04
N VAL A 402 7.67 -14.42 -16.70
CA VAL A 402 8.01 -15.48 -15.72
C VAL A 402 8.63 -16.65 -16.49
N ALA A 403 9.93 -16.81 -16.37
CA ALA A 403 10.70 -17.84 -17.06
C ALA A 403 11.97 -18.16 -16.26
N GLU A 404 12.01 -19.32 -15.64
CA GLU A 404 13.17 -19.77 -14.87
C GLU A 404 14.44 -19.80 -15.74
N GLY A 405 15.55 -19.28 -15.19
CA GLY A 405 16.83 -19.18 -15.91
C GLY A 405 16.93 -18.00 -16.88
N HIS A 406 15.86 -17.21 -17.09
CA HIS A 406 15.89 -16.02 -17.94
C HIS A 406 16.75 -14.89 -17.34
N ALA A 407 16.79 -14.79 -16.01
CA ALA A 407 17.69 -13.92 -15.28
C ALA A 407 18.22 -14.66 -14.03
N THR A 408 19.54 -14.77 -13.91
CA THR A 408 20.18 -15.49 -12.80
C THR A 408 19.73 -14.95 -11.44
N GLY A 409 19.18 -15.82 -10.59
CA GLY A 409 18.71 -15.46 -9.25
C GLY A 409 17.29 -14.86 -9.18
N TYR A 410 16.57 -14.85 -10.30
CA TYR A 410 15.19 -14.36 -10.42
C TYR A 410 14.31 -15.40 -11.12
N ASP A 411 13.00 -15.32 -10.88
CA ASP A 411 11.98 -16.16 -11.53
C ASP A 411 11.65 -15.68 -12.96
N GLY A 412 12.26 -14.57 -13.38
CA GLY A 412 11.96 -13.91 -14.64
C GLY A 412 12.44 -12.46 -14.67
N VAL A 413 11.89 -11.69 -15.61
CA VAL A 413 12.20 -10.27 -15.80
C VAL A 413 10.94 -9.42 -15.84
N LEU A 414 11.10 -8.18 -15.39
CA LEU A 414 10.11 -7.13 -15.46
C LEU A 414 10.75 -5.94 -16.17
N ASN A 415 10.23 -5.55 -17.33
CA ASN A 415 10.76 -4.43 -18.11
C ASN A 415 9.70 -3.33 -18.25
N ASP A 416 9.98 -2.15 -17.73
CA ASP A 416 9.23 -0.93 -18.03
C ASP A 416 9.92 -0.17 -19.18
N ILE A 417 9.21 0.02 -20.28
CA ILE A 417 9.79 0.53 -21.54
C ILE A 417 9.20 1.92 -21.84
N PHE A 418 10.08 2.91 -21.99
CA PHE A 418 9.73 4.32 -22.14
C PHE A 418 10.04 4.83 -23.54
N LEU A 419 9.25 5.79 -24.03
CA LEU A 419 9.53 6.47 -25.29
C LEU A 419 10.52 7.61 -25.05
N ILE A 420 11.64 7.61 -25.79
CA ILE A 420 12.55 8.74 -25.82
C ILE A 420 12.74 9.19 -27.27
N ARG A 421 12.26 10.39 -27.57
CA ARG A 421 12.55 11.05 -28.85
C ARG A 421 13.79 11.90 -28.71
N THR A 422 14.72 11.75 -29.64
CA THR A 422 16.03 12.40 -29.57
C THR A 422 16.38 13.09 -30.89
N GLY A 423 17.32 14.04 -30.82
CA GLY A 423 18.03 14.53 -31.99
C GLY A 423 19.14 13.57 -32.41
N PRO A 424 19.84 13.84 -33.52
CA PRO A 424 21.00 13.03 -33.90
C PRO A 424 22.09 13.06 -32.82
N PHE A 425 22.56 11.89 -32.40
CA PHE A 425 23.69 11.76 -31.50
C PHE A 425 24.55 10.55 -31.89
N THR A 426 25.82 10.56 -31.48
CA THR A 426 26.71 9.41 -31.61
C THR A 426 26.55 8.56 -30.37
N VAL A 427 26.23 7.27 -30.56
CA VAL A 427 26.12 6.32 -29.45
C VAL A 427 27.49 6.16 -28.81
N GLY A 428 27.56 6.43 -27.51
CA GLY A 428 28.77 6.36 -26.71
C GLY A 428 28.49 6.85 -25.29
N GLY A 429 28.30 5.91 -24.37
CA GLY A 429 28.04 6.19 -22.97
C GLY A 429 29.30 6.33 -22.13
N THR A 430 29.11 6.34 -20.81
CA THR A 430 30.22 6.42 -19.85
C THR A 430 30.92 5.09 -19.63
N LEU A 431 30.27 3.96 -19.93
CA LEU A 431 30.89 2.64 -19.88
C LEU A 431 31.85 2.43 -21.05
N THR A 432 32.98 1.80 -20.74
CA THR A 432 33.92 1.32 -21.74
C THR A 432 33.39 0.06 -22.42
N GLU A 433 33.93 -0.28 -23.59
CA GLU A 433 33.60 -1.52 -24.31
C GLU A 433 33.75 -2.78 -23.44
N ILE A 434 34.75 -2.81 -22.55
CA ILE A 434 34.99 -3.95 -21.65
C ILE A 434 33.88 -4.06 -20.60
N GLU A 435 33.41 -2.93 -20.08
CA GLU A 435 32.33 -2.89 -19.09
C GLU A 435 30.98 -3.27 -19.74
N LEU A 436 30.69 -2.78 -20.94
CA LEU A 436 29.52 -3.20 -21.72
C LEU A 436 29.51 -4.70 -21.98
N GLN A 437 30.65 -5.28 -22.38
CA GLN A 437 30.77 -6.72 -22.60
C GLN A 437 30.60 -7.53 -21.30
N ALA A 438 31.02 -6.99 -20.16
CA ALA A 438 30.79 -7.61 -18.86
C ALA A 438 29.29 -7.65 -18.49
N GLU A 439 28.51 -6.70 -18.98
CA GLU A 439 27.04 -6.69 -18.90
C GLU A 439 26.35 -7.41 -20.07
N ASN A 440 27.14 -8.11 -20.88
CA ASN A 440 26.70 -8.87 -22.05
C ASN A 440 26.11 -8.01 -23.19
N LEU A 441 26.43 -6.72 -23.26
CA LEU A 441 26.09 -5.82 -24.35
C LEU A 441 27.26 -5.75 -25.35
N HIS A 442 27.05 -6.25 -26.57
CA HIS A 442 28.11 -6.44 -27.59
C HIS A 442 27.98 -5.53 -28.81
N GLY A 443 27.01 -4.63 -28.83
CA GLY A 443 26.88 -3.64 -29.88
C GLY A 443 25.54 -2.93 -29.91
N HIS A 444 25.42 -2.00 -30.86
CA HIS A 444 24.21 -1.23 -31.09
C HIS A 444 23.99 -0.99 -32.59
N ARG A 445 22.74 -0.73 -32.99
CA ARG A 445 22.37 -0.40 -34.36
C ARG A 445 21.09 0.42 -34.40
N TRP A 446 21.05 1.38 -35.33
CA TRP A 446 19.83 2.04 -35.74
C TRP A 446 19.09 1.22 -36.79
N TRP A 447 17.79 1.00 -36.57
CA TRP A 447 16.91 0.21 -37.43
C TRP A 447 15.75 1.06 -37.93
N THR A 448 15.50 1.05 -39.24
CA THR A 448 14.23 1.52 -39.79
C THR A 448 13.12 0.50 -39.51
N LEU A 449 11.85 0.94 -39.53
CA LEU A 449 10.72 0.01 -39.39
C LEU A 449 10.74 -1.10 -40.47
N GLY A 450 11.11 -0.75 -41.71
CA GLY A 450 11.21 -1.72 -42.80
C GLY A 450 12.28 -2.78 -42.54
N GLU A 451 13.45 -2.39 -42.02
CA GLU A 451 14.48 -3.34 -41.61
C GLU A 451 13.99 -4.25 -40.50
N LEU A 452 13.38 -3.71 -39.43
CA LEU A 452 12.82 -4.50 -38.32
C LEU A 452 11.80 -5.54 -38.80
N GLN A 453 10.93 -5.18 -39.76
CA GLN A 453 9.91 -6.07 -40.29
C GLN A 453 10.47 -7.17 -41.22
N SER A 454 11.59 -6.89 -41.89
CA SER A 454 12.23 -7.83 -42.83
C SER A 454 13.35 -8.67 -42.22
N ALA A 455 13.81 -8.33 -41.01
CA ALA A 455 14.94 -8.97 -40.37
C ALA A 455 14.64 -10.43 -39.98
N GLU A 456 15.64 -11.30 -40.15
CA GLU A 456 15.63 -12.67 -39.60
C GLU A 456 16.19 -12.71 -38.16
N ASP A 457 16.70 -11.57 -37.67
CA ASP A 457 17.20 -11.39 -36.31
C ASP A 457 16.11 -11.60 -35.24
N ARG A 458 16.55 -11.96 -34.03
CA ARG A 458 15.67 -12.11 -32.87
C ARG A 458 15.55 -10.79 -32.12
N PHE A 459 14.31 -10.44 -31.76
CA PHE A 459 13.99 -9.28 -30.95
C PHE A 459 13.35 -9.66 -29.62
N ALA A 460 13.58 -8.84 -28.59
CA ALA A 460 12.87 -8.89 -27.31
C ALA A 460 12.18 -7.55 -27.02
N PRO A 461 10.84 -7.52 -26.85
CA PRO A 461 9.90 -8.63 -27.09
C PRO A 461 9.90 -9.11 -28.55
N ARG A 462 9.45 -10.34 -28.81
CA ARG A 462 9.36 -10.87 -30.19
C ARG A 462 8.46 -10.01 -31.09
N SER A 463 7.45 -9.39 -30.49
CA SER A 463 6.51 -8.49 -31.15
C SER A 463 7.03 -7.06 -31.36
N LEU A 464 8.31 -6.77 -31.03
CA LEU A 464 8.89 -5.43 -31.10
C LEU A 464 8.64 -4.73 -32.46
N PRO A 465 8.78 -5.37 -33.65
CA PRO A 465 8.49 -4.69 -34.91
C PRO A 465 7.05 -4.16 -35.02
N SER A 466 6.07 -4.96 -34.59
CA SER A 466 4.65 -4.57 -34.60
C SER A 466 4.33 -3.51 -33.54
N LEU A 467 4.99 -3.58 -32.38
CA LEU A 467 4.86 -2.59 -31.32
C LEU A 467 5.41 -1.23 -31.75
N VAL A 468 6.59 -1.22 -32.40
CA VAL A 468 7.19 -0.01 -32.98
C VAL A 468 6.27 0.58 -34.05
N GLU A 469 5.76 -0.23 -34.98
CA GLU A 469 4.81 0.24 -35.99
C GLU A 469 3.61 0.95 -35.36
N SER A 470 3.06 0.39 -34.28
CA SER A 470 1.93 1.00 -33.56
C SER A 470 2.32 2.34 -32.93
N VAL A 471 3.48 2.43 -32.29
CA VAL A 471 3.95 3.68 -31.65
C VAL A 471 4.26 4.77 -32.68
N LEU A 472 4.88 4.43 -33.80
CA LEU A 472 5.17 5.39 -34.87
C LEU A 472 3.89 5.92 -35.52
N ARG A 473 2.88 5.05 -35.70
CA ARG A 473 1.61 5.39 -36.34
C ARG A 473 0.64 6.14 -35.43
N ASN A 474 0.51 5.68 -34.19
CA ASN A 474 -0.55 6.10 -33.27
C ASN A 474 -0.04 6.97 -32.13
N GLY A 475 1.28 7.06 -31.94
CA GLY A 475 1.90 7.67 -30.77
C GLY A 475 1.91 6.74 -29.55
N PRO A 476 2.40 7.23 -28.39
CA PRO A 476 2.40 6.48 -27.15
C PRO A 476 0.96 6.15 -26.70
N PRO A 477 0.71 4.99 -26.07
CA PRO A 477 -0.59 4.67 -25.52
C PRO A 477 -0.95 5.60 -24.35
N THR A 478 -2.24 5.73 -24.04
CA THR A 478 -2.68 6.58 -22.90
C THR A 478 -2.22 6.02 -21.56
N THR A 479 -2.15 4.70 -21.44
CA THR A 479 -1.59 3.96 -20.30
C THR A 479 -0.67 2.87 -20.80
N PRO A 480 0.34 2.46 -20.01
CA PRO A 480 1.26 1.39 -20.42
C PRO A 480 0.52 0.12 -20.83
N LEU A 481 0.89 -0.48 -21.96
CA LEU A 481 0.34 -1.76 -22.38
C LEU A 481 1.05 -2.89 -21.63
N ALA A 482 0.28 -3.79 -21.02
CA ALA A 482 0.83 -5.01 -20.45
C ALA A 482 1.31 -5.95 -21.57
N LEU A 483 2.55 -6.39 -21.49
CA LEU A 483 3.17 -7.34 -22.42
C LEU A 483 3.56 -8.62 -21.67
N GLY A 484 3.45 -9.75 -22.36
CA GLY A 484 4.03 -11.02 -21.93
C GLY A 484 5.28 -11.37 -22.74
N LEU A 485 5.56 -12.68 -22.84
CA LEU A 485 6.59 -13.27 -23.71
C LEU A 485 6.37 -12.97 -25.20
#